data_AF-A0A1I2LUT5-F1
#
_entry.id   AF-A0A1I2LUT5-F1
#
_cell.length_a   1.000
_cell.length_b   1.000
_cell.length_c   1.000
_cell.angle_alpha   90.00
_cell.angle_beta   90.00
_cell.angle_gamma   90.00
#
_symmetry.space_group_name_H-M   'P 1'
#
loop_
_entity.id
_entity.type
_entity.pdbx_description
1 polymer ?
#
loop_
_entity_poly.entity_id
_entity_poly.type
_entity_poly.pdbx_seq_one_letter_code
_entity_poly.pdbx_strand_id
1 'polypeptide(L)'
;MKFTSSNLSLAGLLKPFAPIFILITLGAHSLVFGKEKPTSVPSKLVTLENNNKWSHLANSLQETTYKNYLGENGVFTQDNKEQNKFHYWWNAHMVDILIDGYLRTKDESYLPKIKDLVRGIKNSNQDNFQIYFNDDMEWLGIACVRAYRATGDEEYKQVAEYLWEEVKKGWTDVHGGGIMWRTDTPEEKNACSNGPGALLALNLYAINSNEDELEWAKKIFEWQKNTLVDPLTGLVWDNISYQDEEAVINKDLVLSYNQGTYIGAATQLFNHTGNKEYLEEAWKTTNTLMRSPKLTFEGILRSEGQGDGGLFKGILVRNLTLLAENPALANQRKELLLDFLAFNANTLRTFGLDKKEMVVSPNWAQKPKNQTDLSTQLSGVMMMEMAARLNLKQENVKRYCQQNEAIYKKPHFTTLSKEEIVIVVLGSSTAEGIGPTKKENAWVPRFIDYLQESDTNFKVINLAKGGFTTADLLPDGHPDKNISKALSYNPEAIIINLPSNDAAEGRNTPEQLENYQKIFNSIKNEIPVWVTTPQPRNFEKAKVNIQKDMVDATYAYFDKEFIIDLWTCFATEKNLIKKDYDSGDGIHLNDEAHKLIFERVVLSLSNFLKQG
;
A
#
# COMPACT_ATOMS: atom_id res chain seq x y z
N MET A 1 -15.01 75.24 11.73
CA MET A 1 -14.60 76.65 11.95
C MET A 1 -13.12 76.67 12.33
N LYS A 2 -12.40 77.64 11.77
CA LYS A 2 -10.94 77.88 11.84
C LYS A 2 -10.39 77.98 13.28
N PHE A 3 -9.13 77.60 13.49
CA PHE A 3 -7.95 78.49 13.71
C PHE A 3 -6.77 77.64 14.24
N THR A 4 -5.73 77.38 13.42
CA THR A 4 -4.39 78.05 13.35
C THR A 4 -3.35 77.46 14.31
N SER A 5 -2.29 76.83 13.77
CA SER A 5 -0.90 77.34 13.59
C SER A 5 -0.06 77.25 14.87
N SER A 6 1.19 76.80 14.88
CA SER A 6 2.30 77.31 14.07
C SER A 6 3.55 76.42 14.13
N ASN A 7 4.39 76.63 13.11
CA ASN A 7 5.62 75.97 12.70
C ASN A 7 6.86 76.13 13.61
N LEU A 8 7.89 75.33 13.26
CA LEU A 8 9.34 75.61 13.06
C LEU A 8 10.26 74.69 13.89
N SER A 9 10.99 73.75 13.27
CA SER A 9 12.32 73.85 12.58
C SER A 9 13.49 73.89 13.57
N LEU A 10 14.71 73.37 13.37
CA LEU A 10 15.39 72.56 12.35
C LEU A 10 16.79 72.23 12.95
N ALA A 11 17.34 71.06 12.59
CA ALA A 11 18.77 70.76 12.40
C ALA A 11 19.81 70.91 13.54
N GLY A 12 20.72 69.93 13.63
CA GLY A 12 22.00 70.06 14.35
C GLY A 12 22.79 68.75 14.47
N LEU A 13 23.75 68.54 13.56
CA LEU A 13 24.57 67.34 13.34
C LEU A 13 25.75 67.15 14.34
N LEU A 14 26.19 65.88 14.46
CA LEU A 14 27.57 65.33 14.61
C LEU A 14 28.25 65.11 16.01
N LYS A 15 28.37 63.81 16.36
CA LYS A 15 29.52 62.94 16.80
C LYS A 15 30.87 63.57 17.22
N PRO A 16 31.86 62.84 17.84
CA PRO A 16 31.99 61.40 18.19
C PRO A 16 32.60 61.13 19.60
N PHE A 17 32.76 59.85 20.00
CA PHE A 17 34.03 59.20 20.44
C PHE A 17 33.73 57.85 21.11
N ALA A 18 34.37 56.78 20.62
CA ALA A 18 34.52 55.50 21.31
C ALA A 18 35.82 55.54 22.14
N PRO A 19 36.00 54.74 23.21
CA PRO A 19 36.53 53.40 22.98
C PRO A 19 36.13 52.28 23.99
N ILE A 20 36.27 51.05 23.47
CA ILE A 20 36.72 49.80 24.11
C ILE A 20 35.76 48.99 25.01
N PHE A 21 35.63 47.73 24.56
CA PHE A 21 34.99 46.54 25.11
C PHE A 21 35.53 46.11 26.49
N ILE A 22 34.66 45.48 27.29
CA ILE A 22 34.84 44.11 27.84
C ILE A 22 33.46 43.49 28.07
N LEU A 23 33.31 42.25 27.58
CA LEU A 23 32.19 41.33 27.75
C LEU A 23 31.98 40.97 29.24
N ILE A 24 30.73 40.76 29.66
CA ILE A 24 30.17 39.43 29.98
C ILE A 24 28.66 39.55 30.25
N THR A 25 27.97 38.53 29.74
CA THR A 25 26.55 38.25 29.57
C THR A 25 25.72 38.10 30.84
N LEU A 26 24.48 38.60 30.83
CA LEU A 26 23.22 37.80 30.85
C LEU A 26 22.03 38.74 31.10
N GLY A 27 21.26 39.03 30.05
CA GLY A 27 20.02 39.80 30.13
C GLY A 27 18.82 38.89 29.91
N ALA A 28 18.01 38.69 30.95
CA ALA A 28 16.59 38.41 30.81
C ALA A 28 15.89 39.74 30.47
N HIS A 29 15.03 39.77 29.46
CA HIS A 29 14.18 40.92 29.15
C HIS A 29 12.71 40.55 29.23
N SER A 30 12.01 41.47 29.88
CA SER A 30 10.60 41.50 30.21
C SER A 30 9.69 41.63 29.00
N LEU A 31 8.46 41.14 29.20
CA LEU A 31 7.29 41.18 28.33
C LEU A 31 6.93 42.57 27.80
N VAL A 32 6.54 42.61 26.52
CA VAL A 32 5.63 43.61 25.95
C VAL A 32 4.56 42.86 25.16
N PHE A 33 3.29 43.03 25.55
CA PHE A 33 2.12 42.50 24.85
C PHE A 33 1.86 43.31 23.57
N GLY A 34 1.91 42.63 22.43
CA GLY A 34 1.44 43.12 21.13
C GLY A 34 0.64 42.03 20.44
N LYS A 35 -0.57 42.37 19.98
CA LYS A 35 -1.50 41.48 19.26
C LYS A 35 -0.79 40.67 18.17
N GLU A 36 -0.76 39.35 18.31
CA GLU A 36 -0.23 38.45 17.29
C GLU A 36 -1.23 38.35 16.12
N LYS A 37 -0.72 38.66 14.91
CA LYS A 37 -1.30 38.14 13.66
C LYS A 37 -1.22 36.61 13.69
N PRO A 38 -2.20 35.88 13.12
CA PRO A 38 -2.07 34.44 12.99
C PRO A 38 -0.80 34.14 12.20
N THR A 39 0.08 33.41 12.86
CA THR A 39 1.41 33.04 12.39
C THR A 39 1.29 32.16 11.16
N SER A 40 2.13 32.50 10.18
CA SER A 40 2.34 31.79 8.93
C SER A 40 2.34 30.27 9.09
N VAL A 41 1.52 29.62 8.27
CA VAL A 41 1.62 28.20 7.87
C VAL A 41 3.10 27.82 7.69
N PRO A 42 3.56 26.64 8.14
CA PRO A 42 4.94 26.24 7.95
C PRO A 42 5.22 26.02 6.45
N SER A 43 5.69 27.05 5.76
CA SER A 43 6.24 27.01 4.40
C SER A 43 7.69 26.52 4.38
N LYS A 44 7.99 25.46 5.14
CA LYS A 44 9.25 24.72 4.99
C LYS A 44 8.95 23.34 4.41
N LEU A 45 8.71 23.31 3.10
CA LEU A 45 9.09 22.16 2.29
C LEU A 45 10.60 21.99 2.46
N VAL A 46 10.99 21.08 3.34
CA VAL A 46 12.40 20.75 3.57
C VAL A 46 12.93 20.18 2.25
N THR A 47 13.72 20.97 1.54
CA THR A 47 14.57 20.51 0.43
C THR A 47 15.65 19.62 1.01
N LEU A 48 15.36 18.32 1.10
CA LEU A 48 16.39 17.31 1.27
C LEU A 48 16.89 16.96 -0.14
N GLU A 49 18.09 17.42 -0.50
CA GLU A 49 18.94 16.66 -1.42
C GLU A 49 19.28 15.33 -0.73
N ASN A 50 18.29 14.44 -0.63
CA ASN A 50 18.45 13.14 -0.02
C ASN A 50 19.14 12.27 -1.07
N ASN A 51 20.47 12.21 -1.05
CA ASN A 51 21.25 11.33 -1.90
C ASN A 51 21.19 9.88 -1.34
N ASN A 52 19.98 9.37 -1.13
CA ASN A 52 19.72 8.05 -0.57
C ASN A 52 19.32 7.06 -1.69
N LYS A 53 19.36 5.76 -1.37
CA LYS A 53 19.04 4.69 -2.34
C LYS A 53 17.65 4.83 -2.98
N TRP A 54 16.70 5.45 -2.28
CA TRP A 54 15.34 5.64 -2.77
C TRP A 54 15.30 6.75 -3.82
N SER A 55 16.01 7.85 -3.61
CA SER A 55 16.11 8.95 -4.59
C SER A 55 16.73 8.51 -5.91
N HIS A 56 17.78 7.67 -5.88
CA HIS A 56 18.34 7.12 -7.11
C HIS A 56 17.33 6.25 -7.87
N LEU A 57 16.60 5.41 -7.15
CA LEU A 57 15.60 4.55 -7.77
C LEU A 57 14.39 5.35 -8.28
N ALA A 58 13.97 6.37 -7.54
CA ALA A 58 12.93 7.31 -7.96
C ALA A 58 13.35 8.02 -9.25
N ASN A 59 14.61 8.48 -9.37
CA ASN A 59 15.13 9.04 -10.63
C ASN A 59 15.06 8.05 -11.79
N SER A 60 15.55 6.82 -11.61
CA SER A 60 15.51 5.81 -12.68
C SER A 60 14.08 5.48 -13.11
N LEU A 61 13.14 5.41 -12.16
CA LEU A 61 11.73 5.20 -12.45
C LEU A 61 11.08 6.41 -13.14
N GLN A 62 11.38 7.64 -12.73
CA GLN A 62 10.94 8.87 -13.40
C GLN A 62 11.39 8.90 -14.85
N GLU A 63 12.69 8.71 -15.09
CA GLU A 63 13.29 8.71 -16.43
C GLU A 63 12.69 7.61 -17.31
N THR A 64 12.55 6.39 -16.78
CA THR A 64 12.05 5.26 -17.55
C THR A 64 10.55 5.36 -17.79
N THR A 65 9.77 5.87 -16.83
CA THR A 65 8.34 6.15 -17.02
C THR A 65 8.15 7.23 -18.08
N TYR A 66 8.95 8.31 -18.03
CA TYR A 66 8.90 9.33 -19.06
C TYR A 66 9.22 8.76 -20.44
N LYS A 67 10.30 7.99 -20.55
CA LYS A 67 10.76 7.40 -21.81
C LYS A 67 9.78 6.39 -22.41
N ASN A 68 9.22 5.51 -21.59
CA ASN A 68 8.47 4.34 -22.09
C ASN A 68 6.99 4.62 -22.32
N TYR A 69 6.43 5.65 -21.69
CA TYR A 69 5.00 5.93 -21.72
C TYR A 69 4.66 7.28 -22.38
N LEU A 70 5.63 8.15 -22.68
CA LEU A 70 5.33 9.40 -23.38
C LEU A 70 4.79 9.08 -24.78
N GLY A 71 3.55 9.49 -25.04
CA GLY A 71 2.87 9.36 -26.32
C GLY A 71 2.84 10.67 -27.11
N GLU A 72 1.85 10.78 -27.98
CA GLU A 72 1.60 11.98 -28.79
C GLU A 72 1.03 13.13 -27.93
N ASN A 73 1.12 14.36 -28.44
CA ASN A 73 0.49 15.56 -27.83
C ASN A 73 0.88 15.85 -26.36
N GLY A 74 2.01 15.32 -25.89
CA GLY A 74 2.51 15.55 -24.53
C GLY A 74 1.79 14.75 -23.44
N VAL A 75 0.96 13.77 -23.80
CA VAL A 75 0.29 12.86 -22.85
C VAL A 75 0.94 11.48 -22.81
N PHE A 76 0.64 10.73 -21.77
CA PHE A 76 1.17 9.40 -21.52
C PHE A 76 0.17 8.31 -21.92
N THR A 77 0.70 7.27 -22.56
CA THR A 77 -0.04 6.11 -23.08
C THR A 77 -0.47 5.15 -21.98
N GLN A 78 -1.40 4.25 -22.29
CA GLN A 78 -1.95 3.30 -21.34
C GLN A 78 -0.90 2.33 -20.79
N ASP A 79 0.02 1.85 -21.62
CA ASP A 79 1.01 0.84 -21.25
C ASP A 79 2.36 1.03 -21.96
N ASN A 80 3.32 0.20 -21.58
CA ASN A 80 4.66 0.14 -22.15
C ASN A 80 4.79 -0.71 -23.44
N LYS A 81 3.67 -1.12 -24.07
CA LYS A 81 3.63 -2.06 -25.22
C LYS A 81 2.74 -1.58 -26.38
N GLU A 82 2.58 -0.26 -26.54
CA GLU A 82 2.02 0.40 -27.74
C GLU A 82 0.48 0.53 -27.80
N GLN A 83 -0.23 0.56 -26.67
CA GLN A 83 -1.61 1.09 -26.66
C GLN A 83 -1.63 2.61 -26.44
N ASN A 84 -1.81 3.38 -27.52
CA ASN A 84 -1.96 4.85 -27.51
C ASN A 84 -3.31 5.34 -26.94
N LYS A 85 -3.91 4.60 -26.00
CA LYS A 85 -5.13 5.03 -25.33
C LYS A 85 -4.79 6.07 -24.26
N PHE A 86 -5.40 7.24 -24.39
CA PHE A 86 -5.36 8.29 -23.39
C PHE A 86 -6.30 7.97 -22.21
N HIS A 87 -5.78 8.08 -20.99
CA HIS A 87 -6.54 7.99 -19.74
C HIS A 87 -6.36 9.28 -18.95
N TYR A 88 -7.43 10.05 -18.80
CA TYR A 88 -7.41 11.40 -18.23
C TYR A 88 -6.83 11.41 -16.82
N TRP A 89 -7.41 10.65 -15.89
CA TRP A 89 -6.96 10.67 -14.49
C TRP A 89 -5.60 9.99 -14.26
N TRP A 90 -5.21 9.01 -15.09
CA TRP A 90 -3.85 8.45 -15.03
C TRP A 90 -2.81 9.52 -15.39
N ASN A 91 -3.13 10.35 -16.39
CA ASN A 91 -2.30 11.48 -16.78
C ASN A 91 -2.30 12.59 -15.70
N ALA A 92 -3.41 12.84 -15.01
CA ALA A 92 -3.44 13.73 -13.85
C ALA A 92 -2.47 13.25 -12.75
N HIS A 93 -2.39 11.94 -12.48
CA HIS A 93 -1.40 11.40 -11.55
C HIS A 93 0.03 11.38 -12.11
N MET A 94 0.22 11.38 -13.43
CA MET A 94 1.54 11.62 -14.00
C MET A 94 2.01 13.06 -13.79
N VAL A 95 1.09 14.05 -13.79
CA VAL A 95 1.40 15.43 -13.34
C VAL A 95 1.90 15.42 -11.90
N ASP A 96 1.20 14.71 -11.01
CA ASP A 96 1.62 14.53 -9.61
C ASP A 96 3.04 13.94 -9.47
N ILE A 97 3.37 12.95 -10.30
CA ILE A 97 4.68 12.29 -10.33
C ILE A 97 5.78 13.24 -10.82
N LEU A 98 5.54 14.00 -11.88
CA LEU A 98 6.51 14.99 -12.36
C LEU A 98 6.75 16.09 -11.31
N ILE A 99 5.71 16.50 -10.58
CA ILE A 99 5.84 17.43 -9.46
C ILE A 99 6.69 16.82 -8.33
N ASP A 100 6.50 15.54 -7.98
CA ASP A 100 7.33 14.87 -6.96
C ASP A 100 8.81 14.89 -7.35
N GLY A 101 9.12 14.59 -8.63
CA GLY A 101 10.47 14.68 -9.19
C GLY A 101 11.06 16.07 -9.04
N TYR A 102 10.34 17.11 -9.48
CA TYR A 102 10.75 18.51 -9.33
C TYR A 102 10.97 18.90 -7.86
N LEU A 103 10.05 18.55 -6.96
CA LEU A 103 10.15 18.92 -5.56
C LEU A 103 11.37 18.30 -4.88
N ARG A 104 11.73 17.07 -5.27
CA ARG A 104 12.89 16.34 -4.74
C ARG A 104 14.21 16.84 -5.31
N THR A 105 14.30 17.08 -6.61
CA THR A 105 15.58 17.39 -7.29
C THR A 105 15.82 18.88 -7.53
N LYS A 106 14.76 19.69 -7.56
CA LYS A 106 14.77 21.07 -8.06
C LYS A 106 15.28 21.22 -9.49
N ASP A 107 15.27 20.14 -10.27
CA ASP A 107 15.63 20.16 -11.68
C ASP A 107 14.53 20.86 -12.49
N GLU A 108 14.85 22.02 -13.03
CA GLU A 108 13.92 22.83 -13.84
C GLU A 108 13.48 22.12 -15.12
N SER A 109 14.15 21.04 -15.55
CA SER A 109 13.72 20.23 -16.70
C SER A 109 12.34 19.58 -16.54
N TYR A 110 11.82 19.48 -15.31
CA TYR A 110 10.47 19.02 -15.03
C TYR A 110 9.39 20.06 -15.35
N LEU A 111 9.70 21.36 -15.24
CA LEU A 111 8.72 22.44 -15.41
C LEU A 111 8.02 22.43 -16.78
N PRO A 112 8.74 22.35 -17.93
CA PRO A 112 8.07 22.24 -19.22
C PRO A 112 7.27 20.94 -19.35
N LYS A 113 7.76 19.81 -18.81
CA LYS A 113 7.04 18.52 -18.85
C LYS A 113 5.69 18.59 -18.13
N ILE A 114 5.64 19.26 -16.97
CA ILE A 114 4.41 19.48 -16.21
C ILE A 114 3.44 20.35 -17.03
N LYS A 115 3.93 21.44 -17.63
CA LYS A 115 3.11 22.38 -18.41
C LYS A 115 2.54 21.70 -19.66
N ASP A 116 3.38 21.01 -20.40
CA ASP A 116 3.01 20.31 -21.63
C ASP A 116 1.99 19.20 -21.33
N LEU A 117 2.15 18.46 -20.23
CA LEU A 117 1.19 17.43 -19.85
C LEU A 117 -0.18 18.00 -19.48
N VAL A 118 -0.24 19.07 -18.67
CA VAL A 118 -1.53 19.70 -18.31
C VAL A 118 -2.25 20.22 -19.57
N ARG A 119 -1.52 20.87 -20.49
CA ARG A 119 -2.09 21.31 -21.77
C ARG A 119 -2.45 20.14 -22.69
N GLY A 120 -1.65 19.07 -22.67
CA GLY A 120 -1.89 17.84 -23.42
C GLY A 120 -3.17 17.14 -22.99
N ILE A 121 -3.47 17.11 -21.68
CA ILE A 121 -4.73 16.60 -21.13
C ILE A 121 -5.93 17.40 -21.69
N LYS A 122 -5.85 18.74 -21.68
CA LYS A 122 -6.86 19.62 -22.29
C LYS A 122 -7.08 19.31 -23.77
N ASN A 123 -5.99 19.25 -24.53
CA ASN A 123 -6.03 19.03 -25.97
C ASN A 123 -6.58 17.65 -26.33
N SER A 124 -6.21 16.63 -25.57
CA SER A 124 -6.70 15.25 -25.74
C SER A 124 -8.18 15.11 -25.38
N ASN A 125 -8.74 16.09 -24.67
CA ASN A 125 -10.16 16.21 -24.34
C ASN A 125 -10.83 17.37 -25.09
N GLN A 126 -10.58 17.48 -26.39
CA GLN A 126 -11.25 18.44 -27.29
C GLN A 126 -11.10 19.91 -26.86
N ASP A 127 -9.90 20.27 -26.41
CA ASP A 127 -9.56 21.61 -25.89
C ASP A 127 -10.40 22.05 -24.68
N ASN A 128 -10.83 21.09 -23.85
CA ASN A 128 -11.56 21.33 -22.61
C ASN A 128 -10.98 20.51 -21.45
N PHE A 129 -11.04 21.04 -20.23
CA PHE A 129 -10.67 20.27 -19.03
C PHE A 129 -11.85 19.50 -18.44
N GLN A 130 -13.08 19.96 -18.66
CA GLN A 130 -14.28 19.32 -18.13
C GLN A 130 -14.56 17.97 -18.83
N ILE A 131 -14.88 16.96 -18.03
CA ILE A 131 -15.41 15.67 -18.50
C ILE A 131 -16.60 15.23 -17.63
N TYR A 132 -17.18 14.07 -17.95
CA TYR A 132 -18.35 13.55 -17.24
C TYR A 132 -18.01 12.84 -15.92
N PHE A 133 -16.76 12.46 -15.67
CA PHE A 133 -16.27 11.89 -14.41
C PHE A 133 -15.83 13.01 -13.45
N ASN A 134 -16.49 13.13 -12.29
CA ASN A 134 -16.13 14.16 -11.30
C ASN A 134 -14.81 13.84 -10.61
N ASP A 135 -14.57 12.57 -10.30
CA ASP A 135 -13.33 12.08 -9.70
C ASP A 135 -12.10 12.38 -10.57
N ASP A 136 -12.18 12.15 -11.88
CA ASP A 136 -11.13 12.52 -12.83
C ASP A 136 -10.80 14.03 -12.79
N MET A 137 -11.83 14.88 -12.76
CA MET A 137 -11.66 16.34 -12.64
C MET A 137 -11.05 16.72 -11.28
N GLU A 138 -11.44 16.06 -10.19
CA GLU A 138 -10.87 16.26 -8.86
C GLU A 138 -9.37 15.94 -8.84
N TRP A 139 -8.96 14.84 -9.46
CA TRP A 139 -7.55 14.44 -9.55
C TRP A 139 -6.70 15.47 -10.29
N LEU A 140 -7.17 15.96 -11.44
CA LEU A 140 -6.44 17.01 -12.16
C LEU A 140 -6.43 18.32 -11.37
N GLY A 141 -7.55 18.71 -10.76
CA GLY A 141 -7.62 19.89 -9.90
C GLY A 141 -6.59 19.84 -8.76
N ILE A 142 -6.48 18.70 -8.07
CA ILE A 142 -5.47 18.48 -7.02
C ILE A 142 -4.06 18.65 -7.58
N ALA A 143 -3.75 17.99 -8.69
CA ALA A 143 -2.43 18.07 -9.33
C ALA A 143 -2.10 19.52 -9.76
N CYS A 144 -3.09 20.28 -10.25
CA CYS A 144 -2.94 21.69 -10.62
C CYS A 144 -2.70 22.60 -9.40
N VAL A 145 -3.39 22.41 -8.26
CA VAL A 145 -3.06 23.14 -7.03
C VAL A 145 -1.62 22.83 -6.59
N ARG A 146 -1.21 21.56 -6.67
CA ARG A 146 0.17 21.16 -6.35
C ARG A 146 1.19 21.80 -7.29
N ALA A 147 0.90 21.86 -8.59
CA ALA A 147 1.74 22.52 -9.58
C ALA A 147 1.87 24.02 -9.27
N TYR A 148 0.77 24.71 -9.00
CA TYR A 148 0.77 26.12 -8.59
C TYR A 148 1.65 26.35 -7.36
N ARG A 149 1.50 25.53 -6.31
CA ARG A 149 2.33 25.64 -5.09
C ARG A 149 3.81 25.39 -5.36
N ALA A 150 4.14 24.58 -6.36
CA ALA A 150 5.52 24.27 -6.72
C ALA A 150 6.17 25.36 -7.59
N THR A 151 5.41 26.05 -8.43
CA THR A 151 5.95 26.94 -9.48
C THR A 151 5.55 28.41 -9.36
N GLY A 152 4.43 28.71 -8.69
CA GLY A 152 3.79 30.03 -8.67
C GLY A 152 3.06 30.40 -9.97
N ASP A 153 2.89 29.47 -10.90
CA ASP A 153 2.32 29.73 -12.22
C ASP A 153 0.78 29.71 -12.18
N GLU A 154 0.19 30.90 -12.36
CA GLU A 154 -1.23 31.17 -12.19
C GLU A 154 -2.14 30.36 -13.13
N GLU A 155 -1.65 29.87 -14.28
CA GLU A 155 -2.43 29.02 -15.18
C GLU A 155 -2.92 27.75 -14.46
N TYR A 156 -2.08 27.14 -13.61
CA TYR A 156 -2.48 25.94 -12.87
C TYR A 156 -3.56 26.25 -11.84
N LYS A 157 -3.46 27.40 -11.16
CA LYS A 157 -4.47 27.83 -10.19
C LYS A 157 -5.83 28.04 -10.87
N GLN A 158 -5.84 28.73 -12.02
CA GLN A 158 -7.06 28.96 -12.80
C GLN A 158 -7.71 27.65 -13.25
N VAL A 159 -6.92 26.65 -13.67
CA VAL A 159 -7.44 25.32 -14.02
C VAL A 159 -8.06 24.62 -12.81
N ALA A 160 -7.39 24.65 -11.65
CA ALA A 160 -7.91 24.04 -10.43
C ALA A 160 -9.23 24.69 -9.95
N GLU A 161 -9.31 26.02 -9.98
CA GLU A 161 -10.53 26.76 -9.64
C GLU A 161 -11.67 26.46 -10.62
N TYR A 162 -11.38 26.42 -11.92
CA TYR A 162 -12.37 26.04 -12.94
C TYR A 162 -12.93 24.63 -12.71
N LEU A 163 -12.06 23.63 -12.52
CA LEU A 163 -12.48 22.26 -12.26
C LEU A 163 -13.28 22.13 -10.96
N TRP A 164 -12.92 22.88 -9.92
CA TRP A 164 -13.67 22.89 -8.68
C TRP A 164 -15.09 23.44 -8.82
N GLU A 165 -15.28 24.50 -9.62
CA GLU A 165 -16.62 24.99 -9.92
C GLU A 165 -17.47 23.97 -10.67
N GLU A 166 -16.88 23.16 -11.56
CA GLU A 166 -17.59 22.06 -12.22
C GLU A 166 -17.92 20.92 -11.25
N VAL A 167 -16.96 20.47 -10.43
CA VAL A 167 -17.14 19.40 -9.44
C VAL A 167 -18.22 19.74 -8.42
N LYS A 168 -18.31 21.01 -7.97
CA LYS A 168 -19.36 21.45 -7.04
C LYS A 168 -20.78 21.21 -7.57
N LYS A 169 -20.98 21.25 -8.89
CA LYS A 169 -22.28 20.95 -9.52
C LYS A 169 -22.68 19.48 -9.37
N GLY A 170 -21.70 18.61 -9.10
CA GLY A 170 -21.91 17.19 -8.81
C GLY A 170 -22.56 16.91 -7.46
N TRP A 171 -22.56 17.86 -6.52
CA TRP A 171 -23.21 17.70 -5.22
C TRP A 171 -24.73 17.76 -5.33
N THR A 172 -25.43 16.73 -4.83
CA THR A 172 -26.90 16.68 -4.76
C THR A 172 -27.38 16.10 -3.44
N ASP A 173 -28.64 16.33 -3.08
CA ASP A 173 -29.25 15.84 -1.83
C ASP A 173 -29.67 14.36 -1.89
N VAL A 174 -29.51 13.70 -3.04
CA VAL A 174 -29.64 12.24 -3.17
C VAL A 174 -28.70 11.57 -2.16
N HIS A 175 -29.19 10.56 -1.45
CA HIS A 175 -28.49 9.90 -0.34
C HIS A 175 -28.01 10.88 0.76
N GLY A 176 -28.74 11.98 0.95
CA GLY A 176 -28.44 13.00 1.97
C GLY A 176 -27.23 13.87 1.67
N GLY A 177 -26.68 13.82 0.44
CA GLY A 177 -25.50 14.58 0.04
C GLY A 177 -24.57 13.79 -0.87
N GLY A 178 -23.36 14.31 -1.03
CA GLY A 178 -22.28 13.68 -1.78
C GLY A 178 -22.24 14.11 -3.25
N ILE A 179 -21.03 14.14 -3.78
CA ILE A 179 -20.72 14.41 -5.18
C ILE A 179 -20.97 13.12 -5.97
N MET A 180 -21.79 13.18 -7.02
CA MET A 180 -22.03 12.06 -7.93
C MET A 180 -20.74 11.60 -8.61
N TRP A 181 -20.61 10.30 -8.87
CA TRP A 181 -19.42 9.79 -9.57
C TRP A 181 -19.30 10.38 -10.96
N ARG A 182 -20.37 10.26 -11.75
CA ARG A 182 -20.49 10.84 -13.08
C ARG A 182 -21.69 11.76 -13.19
N THR A 183 -21.60 12.73 -14.09
CA THR A 183 -22.68 13.69 -14.37
C THR A 183 -23.95 13.02 -14.92
N ASP A 184 -23.84 11.81 -15.48
CA ASP A 184 -24.95 11.00 -15.99
C ASP A 184 -25.41 9.89 -15.02
N THR A 185 -24.83 9.80 -13.82
CA THR A 185 -25.21 8.84 -12.77
C THR A 185 -25.51 9.58 -11.45
N PRO A 186 -26.51 10.47 -11.41
CA PRO A 186 -26.77 11.33 -10.23
C PRO A 186 -27.10 10.54 -8.95
N GLU A 187 -27.53 9.29 -9.09
CA GLU A 187 -27.90 8.38 -8.01
C GLU A 187 -26.72 7.60 -7.40
N GLU A 188 -25.54 7.66 -8.02
CA GLU A 188 -24.34 6.93 -7.60
C GLU A 188 -23.34 7.90 -6.97
N LYS A 189 -23.09 7.75 -5.67
CA LYS A 189 -22.15 8.58 -4.89
C LYS A 189 -21.00 7.71 -4.40
N ASN A 190 -19.77 8.04 -4.82
CA ASN A 190 -18.61 7.17 -4.61
C ASN A 190 -17.60 7.85 -3.67
N ALA A 191 -16.87 7.04 -2.92
CA ALA A 191 -15.74 7.51 -2.13
C ALA A 191 -14.67 8.18 -3.01
N CYS A 192 -14.54 7.76 -4.28
CA CYS A 192 -13.59 8.31 -5.24
C CYS A 192 -13.94 9.70 -5.78
N SER A 193 -15.20 10.14 -5.71
CA SER A 193 -15.62 11.51 -6.07
C SER A 193 -15.87 12.41 -4.85
N ASN A 194 -15.67 11.89 -3.63
CA ASN A 194 -15.91 12.66 -2.40
C ASN A 194 -14.62 12.84 -1.60
N GLY A 195 -13.79 11.81 -1.48
CA GLY A 195 -12.49 11.92 -0.83
C GLY A 195 -11.58 12.94 -1.54
N PRO A 196 -11.38 12.81 -2.87
CA PRO A 196 -10.64 13.80 -3.65
C PRO A 196 -11.34 15.15 -3.73
N GLY A 197 -12.67 15.22 -3.81
CA GLY A 197 -13.43 16.47 -3.70
C GLY A 197 -13.13 17.26 -2.42
N ALA A 198 -13.10 16.59 -1.27
CA ALA A 198 -12.69 17.20 0.00
C ALA A 198 -11.21 17.64 -0.02
N LEU A 199 -10.32 16.83 -0.60
CA LEU A 199 -8.91 17.18 -0.75
C LEU A 199 -8.69 18.39 -1.66
N LEU A 200 -9.43 18.49 -2.77
CA LEU A 200 -9.35 19.62 -3.69
C LEU A 200 -9.80 20.91 -2.99
N ALA A 201 -10.93 20.87 -2.28
CA ALA A 201 -11.40 21.99 -1.48
C ALA A 201 -10.37 22.44 -0.44
N LEU A 202 -9.76 21.51 0.32
CA LEU A 202 -8.72 21.82 1.30
C LEU A 202 -7.46 22.41 0.65
N ASN A 203 -7.06 21.88 -0.50
CA ASN A 203 -5.91 22.36 -1.25
C ASN A 203 -6.14 23.78 -1.79
N LEU A 204 -7.35 24.08 -2.26
CA LEU A 204 -7.76 25.43 -2.69
C LEU A 204 -7.81 26.40 -1.51
N TYR A 205 -8.41 26.00 -0.39
CA TYR A 205 -8.40 26.78 0.85
C TYR A 205 -6.97 27.16 1.25
N ALA A 206 -6.02 26.23 1.15
CA ALA A 206 -4.62 26.48 1.50
C ALA A 206 -3.92 27.54 0.62
N ILE A 207 -4.42 27.80 -0.59
CA ILE A 207 -3.83 28.81 -1.51
C ILE A 207 -4.68 30.09 -1.63
N ASN A 208 -5.98 30.02 -1.35
CA ASN A 208 -6.91 31.14 -1.49
C ASN A 208 -7.35 31.74 -0.16
N SER A 209 -7.30 30.95 0.92
CA SER A 209 -7.85 31.32 2.24
C SER A 209 -9.32 31.73 2.19
N ASN A 210 -10.12 31.15 1.27
CA ASN A 210 -11.54 31.41 1.18
C ASN A 210 -12.33 30.35 1.99
N GLU A 211 -12.99 30.80 3.05
CA GLU A 211 -13.69 29.94 4.01
C GLU A 211 -14.77 29.06 3.38
N ASP A 212 -15.36 29.46 2.24
CA ASP A 212 -16.30 28.62 1.51
C ASP A 212 -15.68 27.26 1.12
N GLU A 213 -14.40 27.21 0.75
CA GLU A 213 -13.74 25.95 0.41
C GLU A 213 -13.54 25.06 1.64
N LEU A 214 -13.23 25.65 2.81
CA LEU A 214 -13.12 24.90 4.05
C LEU A 214 -14.49 24.32 4.47
N GLU A 215 -15.57 25.07 4.31
CA GLU A 215 -16.93 24.59 4.59
C GLU A 215 -17.35 23.48 3.61
N TRP A 216 -17.01 23.58 2.33
CA TRP A 216 -17.20 22.48 1.38
C TRP A 216 -16.42 21.23 1.79
N ALA A 217 -15.16 21.38 2.19
CA ALA A 217 -14.35 20.25 2.64
C ALA A 217 -14.97 19.53 3.84
N LYS A 218 -15.42 20.27 4.86
CA LYS A 218 -16.11 19.71 6.03
C LYS A 218 -17.40 19.02 5.61
N LYS A 219 -18.22 19.66 4.78
CA LYS A 219 -19.50 19.13 4.30
C LYS A 219 -19.32 17.79 3.57
N ILE A 220 -18.34 17.69 2.68
CA ILE A 220 -18.06 16.46 1.93
C ILE A 220 -17.51 15.38 2.86
N PHE A 221 -16.55 15.73 3.72
CA PHE A 221 -15.94 14.79 4.66
C PHE A 221 -16.97 14.21 5.63
N GLU A 222 -17.83 15.03 6.23
CA GLU A 222 -18.87 14.58 7.15
C GLU A 222 -19.90 13.69 6.46
N TRP A 223 -20.30 13.99 5.22
CA TRP A 223 -21.16 13.09 4.45
C TRP A 223 -20.48 11.74 4.21
N GLN A 224 -19.24 11.73 3.75
CA GLN A 224 -18.54 10.48 3.47
C GLN A 224 -18.32 9.65 4.74
N LYS A 225 -17.96 10.30 5.86
CA LYS A 225 -17.84 9.67 7.18
C LYS A 225 -19.14 9.01 7.61
N ASN A 226 -20.28 9.68 7.44
CA ASN A 226 -21.58 9.18 7.90
C ASN A 226 -22.20 8.13 6.97
N THR A 227 -21.80 8.11 5.69
CA THR A 227 -22.43 7.25 4.66
C THR A 227 -21.55 6.07 4.25
N LEU A 228 -20.27 6.29 4.00
CA LEU A 228 -19.37 5.32 3.36
C LEU A 228 -18.25 4.81 4.28
N VAL A 229 -18.13 5.31 5.51
CA VAL A 229 -17.11 4.81 6.46
C VAL A 229 -17.75 3.85 7.44
N ASP A 230 -17.16 2.66 7.57
CA ASP A 230 -17.53 1.70 8.60
C ASP A 230 -17.24 2.30 9.99
N PRO A 231 -18.27 2.53 10.82
CA PRO A 231 -18.09 3.18 12.12
C PRO A 231 -17.31 2.31 13.11
N LEU A 232 -17.19 1.00 12.89
CA LEU A 232 -16.40 0.10 13.74
C LEU A 232 -14.93 0.13 13.33
N THR A 233 -14.67 -0.10 12.04
CA THR A 233 -13.32 -0.35 11.55
C THR A 233 -12.61 0.91 11.04
N GLY A 234 -13.38 1.94 10.65
CA GLY A 234 -12.89 3.12 9.96
C GLY A 234 -12.52 2.88 8.50
N LEU A 235 -12.80 1.69 7.94
CA LEU A 235 -12.58 1.43 6.52
C LEU A 235 -13.67 2.10 5.67
N VAL A 236 -13.27 2.59 4.51
CA VAL A 236 -14.10 3.30 3.55
C VAL A 236 -14.62 2.29 2.52
N TRP A 237 -15.94 2.13 2.46
CA TRP A 237 -16.68 1.42 1.43
C TRP A 237 -16.72 2.23 0.13
N ASP A 238 -16.99 1.56 -0.98
CA ASP A 238 -16.77 2.17 -2.29
C ASP A 238 -17.83 3.19 -2.69
N ASN A 239 -19.10 2.83 -2.62
CA ASN A 239 -20.19 3.68 -3.09
C ASN A 239 -21.53 3.37 -2.44
N ILE A 240 -22.47 4.27 -2.65
CA ILE A 240 -23.91 4.10 -2.40
C ILE A 240 -24.68 4.41 -3.69
N SER A 241 -25.63 3.55 -4.02
CA SER A 241 -26.52 3.67 -5.18
C SER A 241 -27.90 3.07 -4.89
N TYR A 242 -28.88 3.32 -5.77
CA TYR A 242 -30.15 2.61 -5.71
C TYR A 242 -30.07 1.25 -6.39
N GLN A 243 -30.47 0.19 -5.68
CA GLN A 243 -30.71 -1.15 -6.23
C GLN A 243 -32.16 -1.51 -5.92
N ASP A 244 -32.97 -1.77 -6.96
CA ASP A 244 -34.42 -2.02 -6.81
C ASP A 244 -35.14 -1.00 -5.92
N GLU A 245 -34.86 0.30 -6.15
CA GLU A 245 -35.38 1.47 -5.39
C GLU A 245 -34.89 1.60 -3.94
N GLU A 246 -34.05 0.68 -3.45
CA GLU A 246 -33.44 0.77 -2.12
C GLU A 246 -32.01 1.32 -2.18
N ALA A 247 -31.65 2.19 -1.24
CA ALA A 247 -30.29 2.71 -1.14
C ALA A 247 -29.36 1.63 -0.57
N VAL A 248 -28.41 1.16 -1.39
CA VAL A 248 -27.48 0.07 -1.05
C VAL A 248 -26.05 0.58 -1.10
N ILE A 249 -25.31 0.32 -0.02
CA ILE A 249 -23.87 0.59 0.07
C ILE A 249 -23.09 -0.66 -0.36
N ASN A 250 -22.13 -0.49 -1.27
CA ASN A 250 -21.19 -1.55 -1.65
C ASN A 250 -20.10 -1.76 -0.59
N LYS A 251 -20.39 -2.61 0.41
CA LYS A 251 -19.49 -2.91 1.53
C LYS A 251 -18.44 -3.98 1.22
N ASP A 252 -18.62 -4.72 0.14
CA ASP A 252 -17.70 -5.78 -0.27
C ASP A 252 -16.44 -5.18 -0.88
N LEU A 253 -16.61 -4.11 -1.67
CA LEU A 253 -15.53 -3.40 -2.32
C LEU A 253 -14.84 -2.42 -1.35
N VAL A 254 -13.64 -2.80 -0.92
CA VAL A 254 -12.75 -1.98 -0.10
C VAL A 254 -11.42 -1.82 -0.85
N LEU A 255 -11.17 -0.60 -1.33
CA LEU A 255 -10.05 -0.26 -2.21
C LEU A 255 -9.07 0.68 -1.50
N SER A 256 -7.78 0.53 -1.77
CA SER A 256 -6.74 1.19 -1.00
C SER A 256 -6.80 2.72 -1.11
N TYR A 257 -7.13 3.24 -2.29
CA TYR A 257 -7.16 4.69 -2.55
C TYR A 257 -8.31 5.41 -1.86
N ASN A 258 -9.48 4.78 -1.72
CA ASN A 258 -10.60 5.32 -0.93
C ASN A 258 -10.18 5.56 0.53
N GLN A 259 -9.36 4.66 1.08
CA GLN A 259 -8.78 4.85 2.42
C GLN A 259 -7.80 6.02 2.43
N GLY A 260 -6.94 6.08 1.40
CA GLY A 260 -5.95 7.13 1.24
C GLY A 260 -6.56 8.52 1.22
N THR A 261 -7.58 8.75 0.39
CA THR A 261 -8.20 10.07 0.25
C THR A 261 -8.91 10.51 1.51
N TYR A 262 -9.62 9.61 2.19
CA TYR A 262 -10.24 9.89 3.49
C TYR A 262 -9.19 10.24 4.56
N ILE A 263 -8.10 9.46 4.67
CA ILE A 263 -6.98 9.75 5.57
C ILE A 263 -6.35 11.11 5.26
N GLY A 264 -6.15 11.42 3.97
CA GLY A 264 -5.60 12.68 3.52
C GLY A 264 -6.48 13.87 3.90
N ALA A 265 -7.78 13.78 3.61
CA ALA A 265 -8.76 14.81 3.92
C ALA A 265 -8.84 15.06 5.43
N ALA A 266 -8.93 14.00 6.24
CA ALA A 266 -8.92 14.09 7.69
C ALA A 266 -7.63 14.74 8.21
N THR A 267 -6.47 14.35 7.69
CA THR A 267 -5.17 14.93 8.08
C THR A 267 -5.10 16.43 7.76
N GLN A 268 -5.61 16.85 6.59
CA GLN A 268 -5.63 18.26 6.21
C GLN A 268 -6.67 19.07 7.01
N LEU A 269 -7.86 18.52 7.27
CA LEU A 269 -8.85 19.14 8.15
C LEU A 269 -8.28 19.38 9.55
N PHE A 270 -7.55 18.41 10.12
CA PHE A 270 -6.82 18.63 11.37
C PHE A 270 -5.83 19.80 11.25
N ASN A 271 -5.03 19.86 10.18
CA ASN A 271 -4.04 20.92 9.98
C ASN A 271 -4.67 22.32 9.91
N HIS A 272 -5.86 22.44 9.32
CA HIS A 272 -6.55 23.73 9.16
C HIS A 272 -7.40 24.13 10.37
N THR A 273 -7.96 23.15 11.11
CA THR A 273 -8.92 23.43 12.20
C THR A 273 -8.35 23.22 13.59
N GLY A 274 -7.30 22.42 13.74
CA GLY A 274 -6.80 21.94 15.02
C GLY A 274 -7.73 20.93 15.73
N ASN A 275 -8.87 20.54 15.14
CA ASN A 275 -9.77 19.55 15.74
C ASN A 275 -9.13 18.16 15.70
N LYS A 276 -8.74 17.66 16.88
CA LYS A 276 -8.07 16.36 17.07
C LYS A 276 -8.90 15.17 16.59
N GLU A 277 -10.22 15.28 16.53
CA GLU A 277 -11.09 14.21 16.04
C GLU A 277 -10.70 13.77 14.63
N TYR A 278 -10.37 14.71 13.73
CA TYR A 278 -9.93 14.37 12.38
C TYR A 278 -8.62 13.56 12.37
N LEU A 279 -7.69 13.86 13.28
CA LEU A 279 -6.44 13.08 13.37
C LEU A 279 -6.69 11.67 13.94
N GLU A 280 -7.69 11.52 14.83
CA GLU A 280 -8.12 10.21 15.31
C GLU A 280 -8.84 9.40 14.21
N GLU A 281 -9.67 10.03 13.38
CA GLU A 281 -10.28 9.40 12.20
C GLU A 281 -9.20 8.90 11.23
N ALA A 282 -8.24 9.77 10.87
CA ALA A 282 -7.12 9.41 10.01
C ALA A 282 -6.33 8.22 10.56
N TRP A 283 -6.05 8.22 11.88
CA TRP A 283 -5.32 7.13 12.51
C TRP A 283 -6.14 5.85 12.62
N LYS A 284 -7.44 5.92 12.90
CA LYS A 284 -8.31 4.73 12.98
C LYS A 284 -8.31 3.97 11.66
N THR A 285 -8.58 4.66 10.55
CA THR A 285 -8.52 4.08 9.21
C THR A 285 -7.12 3.51 8.90
N THR A 286 -6.06 4.25 9.21
CA THR A 286 -4.66 3.82 9.01
C THR A 286 -4.30 2.57 9.82
N ASN A 287 -4.65 2.52 11.10
CA ASN A 287 -4.32 1.40 11.96
C ASN A 287 -5.06 0.12 11.53
N THR A 288 -6.31 0.24 11.10
CA THR A 288 -7.08 -0.89 10.58
C THR A 288 -6.57 -1.36 9.22
N LEU A 289 -6.32 -0.45 8.27
CA LEU A 289 -5.92 -0.83 6.91
C LEU A 289 -4.60 -1.59 6.90
N MET A 290 -3.63 -1.24 7.76
CA MET A 290 -2.33 -1.90 7.81
C MET A 290 -2.43 -3.39 8.18
N ARG A 291 -3.56 -3.81 8.78
CA ARG A 291 -3.81 -5.19 9.24
C ARG A 291 -5.01 -5.83 8.55
N SER A 292 -5.63 -5.14 7.59
CA SER A 292 -6.86 -5.62 6.96
C SER A 292 -6.56 -6.63 5.86
N PRO A 293 -7.10 -7.86 5.91
CA PRO A 293 -6.92 -8.83 4.82
C PRO A 293 -7.56 -8.37 3.51
N LYS A 294 -8.46 -7.37 3.55
CA LYS A 294 -9.02 -6.73 2.36
C LYS A 294 -8.06 -5.74 1.69
N LEU A 295 -6.93 -5.38 2.31
CA LEU A 295 -6.02 -4.33 1.81
C LEU A 295 -4.55 -4.74 1.89
N THR A 296 -4.20 -5.69 2.74
CA THR A 296 -2.85 -6.22 2.90
C THR A 296 -2.82 -7.74 2.82
N PHE A 297 -1.67 -8.27 2.40
CA PHE A 297 -1.32 -9.68 2.41
C PHE A 297 0.13 -9.79 2.91
N GLU A 298 0.36 -10.55 3.98
CA GLU A 298 1.67 -10.65 4.65
C GLU A 298 2.30 -9.28 5.03
N GLY A 299 1.47 -8.30 5.40
CA GLY A 299 1.92 -6.95 5.74
C GLY A 299 2.30 -6.06 4.54
N ILE A 300 2.12 -6.56 3.32
CA ILE A 300 2.32 -5.82 2.06
C ILE A 300 0.94 -5.38 1.56
N LEU A 301 0.83 -4.19 0.99
CA LEU A 301 -0.38 -3.77 0.29
C LEU A 301 -0.70 -4.77 -0.84
N ARG A 302 -1.94 -5.28 -0.86
CA ARG A 302 -2.32 -6.36 -1.78
C ARG A 302 -2.27 -5.91 -3.24
N SER A 303 -2.26 -6.89 -4.15
CA SER A 303 -2.50 -6.58 -5.55
C SER A 303 -3.98 -6.25 -5.77
N GLU A 304 -4.24 -5.16 -6.49
CA GLU A 304 -5.57 -4.72 -6.94
C GLU A 304 -5.67 -4.79 -8.47
N GLY A 305 -4.77 -5.55 -9.10
CA GLY A 305 -4.69 -5.69 -10.56
C GLY A 305 -3.93 -4.56 -11.25
N GLN A 306 -4.06 -4.53 -12.58
CA GLN A 306 -3.67 -3.39 -13.43
C GLN A 306 -4.92 -2.57 -13.79
N GLY A 307 -4.94 -1.84 -14.90
CA GLY A 307 -6.00 -0.87 -15.18
C GLY A 307 -6.07 0.17 -14.07
N ASP A 308 -7.28 0.62 -13.73
CA ASP A 308 -7.46 1.62 -12.67
C ASP A 308 -6.90 1.15 -11.32
N GLY A 309 -7.06 -0.14 -11.00
CA GLY A 309 -6.54 -0.76 -9.79
C GLY A 309 -5.02 -0.68 -9.64
N GLY A 310 -4.30 -0.46 -10.74
CA GLY A 310 -2.85 -0.24 -10.72
C GLY A 310 -2.44 1.02 -9.94
N LEU A 311 -3.27 2.07 -9.92
CA LEU A 311 -2.99 3.38 -9.30
C LEU A 311 -3.31 3.44 -7.80
N PHE A 312 -4.16 2.53 -7.31
CA PHE A 312 -4.81 2.71 -6.01
C PHE A 312 -3.81 2.74 -4.85
N LYS A 313 -2.79 1.87 -4.87
CA LYS A 313 -1.76 1.81 -3.82
C LYS A 313 -0.90 3.06 -3.78
N GLY A 314 -0.57 3.65 -4.92
CA GLY A 314 0.20 4.89 -4.99
C GLY A 314 -0.50 6.03 -4.28
N ILE A 315 -1.80 6.20 -4.56
CA ILE A 315 -2.65 7.23 -3.94
C ILE A 315 -2.74 7.04 -2.42
N LEU A 316 -2.90 5.79 -1.96
CA LEU A 316 -2.84 5.47 -0.53
C LEU A 316 -1.50 5.90 0.08
N VAL A 317 -0.38 5.49 -0.51
CA VAL A 317 0.96 5.77 0.01
C VAL A 317 1.24 7.28 0.08
N ARG A 318 0.77 8.07 -0.90
CA ARG A 318 0.86 9.53 -0.87
C ARG A 318 0.19 10.12 0.37
N ASN A 319 -1.03 9.68 0.68
CA ASN A 319 -1.80 10.23 1.79
C ASN A 319 -1.33 9.70 3.16
N LEU A 320 -0.87 8.45 3.23
CA LEU A 320 -0.17 7.93 4.41
C LEU A 320 1.11 8.72 4.71
N THR A 321 1.83 9.14 3.67
CA THR A 321 3.02 9.99 3.82
C THR A 321 2.66 11.35 4.42
N LEU A 322 1.56 11.96 3.98
CA LEU A 322 1.05 13.21 4.58
C LEU A 322 0.74 13.04 6.08
N LEU A 323 0.10 11.94 6.47
CA LEU A 323 -0.16 11.64 7.88
C LEU A 323 1.14 11.42 8.67
N ALA A 324 2.11 10.68 8.13
CA ALA A 324 3.40 10.43 8.77
C ALA A 324 4.22 11.72 8.99
N GLU A 325 4.06 12.70 8.12
CA GLU A 325 4.70 14.02 8.23
C GLU A 325 4.03 14.93 9.26
N ASN A 326 2.79 14.63 9.67
CA ASN A 326 2.07 15.45 10.64
C ASN A 326 2.79 15.47 12.00
N PRO A 327 3.22 16.64 12.51
CA PRO A 327 3.97 16.73 13.77
C PRO A 327 3.11 16.44 15.00
N ALA A 328 1.78 16.52 14.90
CA ALA A 328 0.87 16.19 16.00
C ALA A 328 0.56 14.69 16.10
N LEU A 329 0.95 13.88 15.11
CA LEU A 329 0.81 12.43 15.18
C LEU A 329 1.76 11.88 16.26
N ALA A 330 1.20 11.16 17.24
CA ALA A 330 1.98 10.59 18.33
C ALA A 330 3.16 9.74 17.79
N ASN A 331 4.34 9.88 18.41
CA ASN A 331 5.58 9.25 17.95
C ASN A 331 5.43 7.74 17.69
N GLN A 332 4.74 7.01 18.58
CA GLN A 332 4.50 5.58 18.41
C GLN A 332 3.67 5.26 17.15
N ARG A 333 2.63 6.06 16.87
CA ARG A 333 1.78 5.91 15.68
C ARG A 333 2.58 6.19 14.41
N LYS A 334 3.40 7.25 14.45
CA LYS A 334 4.32 7.61 13.37
C LYS A 334 5.34 6.51 13.09
N GLU A 335 5.94 5.92 14.11
CA GLU A 335 6.90 4.81 13.95
C GLU A 335 6.25 3.59 13.29
N LEU A 336 5.06 3.16 13.74
CA LEU A 336 4.31 2.07 13.12
C LEU A 336 4.06 2.32 11.63
N LEU A 337 3.67 3.54 11.28
CA LEU A 337 3.38 3.92 9.90
C LEU A 337 4.65 3.95 9.03
N LEU A 338 5.76 4.49 9.55
CA LEU A 338 7.05 4.49 8.85
C LEU A 338 7.57 3.06 8.65
N ASP A 339 7.37 2.18 9.63
CA ASP A 339 7.77 0.78 9.57
C ASP A 339 6.95 0.03 8.48
N PHE A 340 5.64 0.25 8.42
CA PHE A 340 4.76 -0.28 7.35
C PHE A 340 5.17 0.20 5.94
N LEU A 341 5.38 1.50 5.77
CA LEU A 341 5.80 2.08 4.49
C LEU A 341 7.19 1.58 4.07
N ALA A 342 8.12 1.42 5.02
CA ALA A 342 9.46 0.93 4.72
C ALA A 342 9.45 -0.53 4.26
N PHE A 343 8.60 -1.36 4.88
CA PHE A 343 8.43 -2.75 4.49
C PHE A 343 7.88 -2.88 3.06
N ASN A 344 6.85 -2.08 2.73
CA ASN A 344 6.27 -2.04 1.39
C ASN A 344 7.26 -1.53 0.33
N ALA A 345 7.97 -0.42 0.59
CA ALA A 345 9.00 0.10 -0.31
C ALA A 345 10.12 -0.91 -0.55
N ASN A 346 10.59 -1.59 0.49
CA ASN A 346 11.65 -2.58 0.36
C ASN A 346 11.18 -3.82 -0.41
N THR A 347 9.93 -4.26 -0.20
CA THR A 347 9.34 -5.38 -0.93
C THR A 347 9.24 -5.07 -2.42
N LEU A 348 8.64 -3.92 -2.79
CA LEU A 348 8.56 -3.47 -4.18
C LEU A 348 9.95 -3.42 -4.83
N ARG A 349 10.93 -2.77 -4.20
CA ARG A 349 12.30 -2.67 -4.73
C ARG A 349 12.96 -4.04 -4.94
N THR A 350 12.65 -5.01 -4.08
CA THR A 350 13.32 -6.31 -4.07
C THR A 350 12.69 -7.31 -5.03
N PHE A 351 11.36 -7.34 -5.08
CA PHE A 351 10.59 -8.35 -5.79
C PHE A 351 9.70 -7.75 -6.88
N GLY A 352 9.00 -6.66 -6.56
CA GLY A 352 8.02 -6.01 -7.43
C GLY A 352 8.58 -5.15 -8.56
N LEU A 353 9.91 -5.03 -8.67
CA LEU A 353 10.57 -4.15 -9.64
C LEU A 353 11.54 -4.95 -10.51
N ASP A 354 11.37 -4.86 -11.83
CA ASP A 354 12.44 -5.23 -12.76
C ASP A 354 13.49 -4.12 -12.77
N LYS A 355 14.69 -4.39 -12.23
CA LYS A 355 15.76 -3.39 -12.11
C LYS A 355 16.49 -3.10 -13.43
N LYS A 356 16.23 -3.85 -14.49
CA LYS A 356 16.83 -3.63 -15.81
C LYS A 356 15.90 -2.77 -16.66
N GLU A 357 14.62 -3.14 -16.72
CA GLU A 357 13.61 -2.44 -17.51
C GLU A 357 12.93 -1.32 -16.73
N MET A 358 13.14 -1.23 -15.41
CA MET A 358 12.50 -0.29 -14.47
C MET A 358 10.98 -0.31 -14.54
N VAL A 359 10.42 -1.51 -14.63
CA VAL A 359 8.97 -1.76 -14.71
C VAL A 359 8.45 -2.31 -13.38
N VAL A 360 7.28 -1.85 -12.97
CA VAL A 360 6.65 -2.16 -11.68
C VAL A 360 5.57 -3.22 -11.81
N SER A 361 5.51 -4.14 -10.85
CA SER A 361 4.47 -5.15 -10.74
C SER A 361 3.25 -4.63 -9.98
N PRO A 362 2.02 -4.97 -10.37
CA PRO A 362 0.82 -4.67 -9.57
C PRO A 362 0.79 -5.46 -8.26
N ASN A 363 1.60 -6.52 -8.13
CA ASN A 363 1.88 -7.22 -6.89
C ASN A 363 3.34 -6.96 -6.47
N TRP A 364 3.54 -6.13 -5.45
CA TRP A 364 4.88 -5.73 -5.01
C TRP A 364 5.74 -6.88 -4.46
N ALA A 365 5.15 -8.05 -4.20
CA ALA A 365 5.85 -9.28 -3.80
C ALA A 365 6.26 -10.18 -4.98
N GLN A 366 5.92 -9.84 -6.22
CA GLN A 366 6.17 -10.68 -7.40
C GLN A 366 6.80 -9.88 -8.53
N LYS A 367 7.63 -10.54 -9.35
CA LYS A 367 8.23 -9.92 -10.53
C LYS A 367 7.16 -9.38 -11.48
N PRO A 368 7.40 -8.23 -12.13
CA PRO A 368 6.49 -7.68 -13.13
C PRO A 368 6.41 -8.59 -14.36
N LYS A 369 5.27 -8.52 -15.06
CA LYS A 369 5.09 -9.15 -16.37
C LYS A 369 5.64 -8.22 -17.47
N ASN A 370 5.68 -8.72 -18.71
CA ASN A 370 6.20 -7.97 -19.86
C ASN A 370 5.42 -6.69 -20.20
N GLN A 371 4.11 -6.65 -19.91
CA GLN A 371 3.23 -5.50 -20.11
C GLN A 371 2.86 -4.91 -18.76
N THR A 372 2.98 -3.60 -18.62
CA THR A 372 2.63 -2.84 -17.43
C THR A 372 1.91 -1.58 -17.82
N ASP A 373 0.75 -1.39 -17.22
CA ASP A 373 -0.05 -0.19 -17.41
C ASP A 373 0.61 0.99 -16.70
N LEU A 374 0.45 2.19 -17.25
CA LEU A 374 0.93 3.43 -16.67
C LEU A 374 0.47 3.56 -15.23
N SER A 375 -0.79 3.25 -14.95
CA SER A 375 -1.34 3.30 -13.59
C SER A 375 -0.53 2.47 -12.58
N THR A 376 -0.19 1.23 -12.94
CA THR A 376 0.66 0.33 -12.14
C THR A 376 2.06 0.92 -11.96
N GLN A 377 2.64 1.44 -13.03
CA GLN A 377 3.95 2.09 -12.99
C GLN A 377 3.95 3.28 -12.03
N LEU A 378 2.96 4.17 -12.14
CA LEU A 378 2.81 5.37 -11.31
C LEU A 378 2.75 5.01 -9.83
N SER A 379 2.04 3.95 -9.42
CA SER A 379 2.03 3.49 -8.04
C SER A 379 3.42 3.16 -7.49
N GLY A 380 4.26 2.51 -8.30
CA GLY A 380 5.63 2.21 -7.90
C GLY A 380 6.51 3.45 -7.84
N VAL A 381 6.35 4.38 -8.78
CA VAL A 381 7.05 5.68 -8.73
C VAL A 381 6.65 6.45 -7.46
N MET A 382 5.35 6.55 -7.16
CA MET A 382 4.86 7.19 -5.93
C MET A 382 5.46 6.56 -4.68
N MET A 383 5.53 5.22 -4.58
CA MET A 383 6.15 4.55 -3.43
C MET A 383 7.62 4.94 -3.29
N MET A 384 8.39 5.00 -4.37
CA MET A 384 9.82 5.36 -4.29
C MET A 384 10.04 6.84 -3.99
N GLU A 385 9.22 7.73 -4.55
CA GLU A 385 9.22 9.16 -4.24
C GLU A 385 8.89 9.41 -2.76
N MET A 386 7.84 8.76 -2.24
CA MET A 386 7.46 8.90 -0.83
C MET A 386 8.50 8.26 0.10
N ALA A 387 9.12 7.14 -0.29
CA ALA A 387 10.21 6.54 0.47
C ALA A 387 11.46 7.45 0.55
N ALA A 388 11.77 8.16 -0.54
CA ALA A 388 12.83 9.15 -0.59
C ALA A 388 12.51 10.36 0.31
N ARG A 389 11.28 10.86 0.24
CA ARG A 389 10.76 11.99 1.04
C ARG A 389 10.80 11.71 2.54
N LEU A 390 10.35 10.53 2.96
CA LEU A 390 10.39 10.10 4.37
C LEU A 390 11.77 9.60 4.83
N ASN A 391 12.73 9.46 3.92
CA ASN A 391 14.05 8.88 4.17
C ASN A 391 13.95 7.50 4.88
N LEU A 392 13.11 6.60 4.36
CA LEU A 392 12.82 5.31 5.02
C LEU A 392 14.09 4.48 5.19
N LYS A 393 14.33 3.94 6.38
CA LYS A 393 15.59 3.27 6.71
C LYS A 393 15.43 1.75 6.82
N GLN A 394 16.56 1.05 6.75
CA GLN A 394 16.58 -0.40 6.96
C GLN A 394 16.17 -0.79 8.40
N GLU A 395 16.40 0.08 9.39
CA GLU A 395 15.94 -0.13 10.77
C GLU A 395 14.41 -0.19 10.87
N ASN A 396 13.70 0.62 10.07
CA ASN A 396 12.23 0.57 9.98
C ASN A 396 11.74 -0.79 9.51
N VAL A 397 12.39 -1.37 8.49
CA VAL A 397 12.07 -2.71 7.98
C VAL A 397 12.28 -3.78 9.05
N LYS A 398 13.41 -3.72 9.77
CA LYS A 398 13.71 -4.68 10.85
C LYS A 398 12.67 -4.61 11.97
N ARG A 399 12.30 -3.40 12.41
CA ARG A 399 11.27 -3.21 13.43
C ARG A 399 9.90 -3.67 12.96
N TYR A 400 9.52 -3.38 11.71
CA TYR A 400 8.27 -3.87 11.15
C TYR A 400 8.21 -5.40 11.21
N CYS A 401 9.26 -6.09 10.77
CA CYS A 401 9.34 -7.55 10.87
C CYS A 401 9.21 -8.01 12.33
N GLN A 402 9.94 -7.41 13.26
CA GLN A 402 9.89 -7.75 14.70
C GLN A 402 8.55 -7.43 15.38
N GLN A 403 7.85 -6.37 14.97
CA GLN A 403 6.55 -5.96 15.54
C GLN A 403 5.40 -6.78 14.99
N ASN A 404 5.49 -7.21 13.73
CA ASN A 404 4.49 -8.09 13.13
C ASN A 404 4.69 -9.56 13.56
N GLU A 405 5.79 -9.88 14.24
CA GLU A 405 5.84 -11.07 15.10
C GLU A 405 4.77 -11.05 16.21
N ALA A 406 4.12 -9.90 16.49
CA ALA A 406 3.03 -9.80 17.46
C ALA A 406 1.62 -9.93 16.86
N ILE A 407 1.48 -10.14 15.54
CA ILE A 407 0.18 -10.45 14.91
C ILE A 407 -0.37 -11.81 15.39
N TYR A 408 0.48 -12.68 15.96
CA TYR A 408 0.10 -13.97 16.55
C TYR A 408 -0.54 -13.86 17.93
N LYS A 409 -1.18 -12.73 18.28
CA LYS A 409 -2.07 -12.71 19.44
C LYS A 409 -3.21 -13.71 19.21
N LYS A 410 -3.26 -14.69 20.12
CA LYS A 410 -4.19 -15.81 20.16
C LYS A 410 -5.63 -15.37 19.84
N PRO A 411 -6.32 -15.98 18.87
CA PRO A 411 -7.75 -15.77 18.71
C PRO A 411 -8.46 -16.34 19.96
N HIS A 412 -9.31 -15.53 20.59
CA HIS A 412 -10.28 -16.02 21.56
C HIS A 412 -11.58 -16.28 20.81
N PHE A 413 -11.97 -17.55 20.70
CA PHE A 413 -13.26 -17.94 20.12
C PHE A 413 -14.30 -18.02 21.23
N THR A 414 -15.40 -17.26 21.13
CA THR A 414 -16.44 -17.16 22.17
C THR A 414 -17.56 -18.20 22.03
N THR A 415 -17.61 -18.96 20.93
CA THR A 415 -18.64 -19.98 20.68
C THR A 415 -18.15 -20.96 19.61
N LEU A 416 -17.94 -22.22 19.98
CA LEU A 416 -17.55 -23.31 19.07
C LEU A 416 -18.80 -23.96 18.47
N SER A 417 -18.86 -24.09 17.14
CA SER A 417 -20.06 -24.55 16.42
C SER A 417 -20.10 -26.06 16.10
N LYS A 418 -18.96 -26.75 16.19
CA LYS A 418 -18.78 -28.20 15.89
C LYS A 418 -18.02 -28.92 17.02
N GLU A 419 -18.23 -30.23 17.15
CA GLU A 419 -17.55 -31.08 18.16
C GLU A 419 -16.04 -31.30 17.90
N GLU A 420 -15.60 -31.43 16.63
CA GLU A 420 -14.19 -31.56 16.22
C GLU A 420 -14.03 -31.08 14.76
N ILE A 421 -12.97 -30.34 14.43
CA ILE A 421 -12.64 -29.89 13.06
C ILE A 421 -11.26 -30.41 12.68
N VAL A 422 -11.15 -31.23 11.64
CA VAL A 422 -9.93 -31.96 11.30
C VAL A 422 -9.16 -31.25 10.17
N ILE A 423 -7.90 -30.92 10.44
CA ILE A 423 -6.94 -30.44 9.45
C ILE A 423 -5.91 -31.54 9.21
N VAL A 424 -5.73 -31.97 7.95
CA VAL A 424 -4.69 -32.96 7.62
C VAL A 424 -3.51 -32.29 6.93
N VAL A 425 -2.30 -32.53 7.43
CA VAL A 425 -1.05 -32.07 6.80
C VAL A 425 -0.40 -33.24 6.07
N LEU A 426 -0.28 -33.12 4.75
CA LEU A 426 0.54 -33.97 3.89
C LEU A 426 1.85 -33.25 3.58
N GLY A 427 2.94 -33.98 3.39
CA GLY A 427 4.20 -33.33 3.04
C GLY A 427 5.43 -34.17 3.30
N SER A 428 6.58 -33.49 3.31
CA SER A 428 7.88 -34.12 3.52
C SER A 428 8.59 -33.63 4.80
N SER A 429 9.92 -33.64 4.81
CA SER A 429 10.76 -33.44 6.00
C SER A 429 10.47 -32.14 6.75
N THR A 430 10.16 -31.04 6.05
CA THR A 430 9.81 -29.75 6.68
C THR A 430 8.53 -29.84 7.51
N ALA A 431 7.48 -30.50 7.00
CA ALA A 431 6.25 -30.74 7.77
C ALA A 431 6.40 -31.88 8.79
N GLU A 432 7.26 -32.87 8.55
CA GLU A 432 7.59 -33.90 9.56
C GLU A 432 8.32 -33.29 10.76
N GLY A 433 9.04 -32.19 10.55
CA GLY A 433 9.72 -31.41 11.58
C GLY A 433 11.24 -31.59 11.62
N ILE A 434 11.87 -31.84 10.47
CA ILE A 434 13.33 -31.95 10.31
C ILE A 434 13.95 -30.58 10.05
N GLY A 435 15.08 -30.30 10.69
CA GLY A 435 15.84 -29.04 10.57
C GLY A 435 15.92 -28.24 11.88
N PRO A 436 14.79 -28.01 12.57
CA PRO A 436 14.76 -27.40 13.90
C PRO A 436 15.58 -28.19 14.93
N THR A 437 16.12 -27.49 15.94
CA THR A 437 16.93 -28.08 17.01
C THR A 437 16.13 -29.02 17.90
N LYS A 438 14.81 -28.82 17.98
CA LYS A 438 13.87 -29.68 18.69
C LYS A 438 12.59 -29.83 17.89
N LYS A 439 11.88 -30.95 18.07
CA LYS A 439 10.69 -31.27 17.29
C LYS A 439 9.58 -30.22 17.53
N GLU A 440 9.40 -29.77 18.77
CA GLU A 440 8.44 -28.72 19.15
C GLU A 440 8.68 -27.37 18.44
N ASN A 441 9.90 -27.13 17.95
CA ASN A 441 10.21 -25.91 17.20
C ASN A 441 9.74 -25.98 15.74
N ALA A 442 9.32 -27.13 15.25
CA ALA A 442 8.81 -27.27 13.89
C ALA A 442 7.42 -26.62 13.75
N TRP A 443 7.09 -26.22 12.53
CA TRP A 443 5.87 -25.44 12.29
C TRP A 443 4.59 -26.22 12.59
N VAL A 444 4.54 -27.53 12.31
CA VAL A 444 3.33 -28.35 12.57
C VAL A 444 3.07 -28.49 14.08
N PRO A 445 4.07 -28.85 14.93
CA PRO A 445 3.90 -28.78 16.38
C PRO A 445 3.50 -27.40 16.90
N ARG A 446 4.15 -26.32 16.44
CA ARG A 446 3.74 -24.94 16.79
C ARG A 446 2.29 -24.64 16.41
N PHE A 447 1.85 -25.13 15.26
CA PHE A 447 0.47 -24.96 14.79
C PHE A 447 -0.52 -25.76 15.64
N ILE A 448 -0.18 -26.99 16.02
CA ILE A 448 -0.96 -27.79 16.97
C ILE A 448 -1.08 -27.05 18.31
N ASP A 449 0.04 -26.61 18.88
CA ASP A 449 0.08 -25.91 20.16
C ASP A 449 -0.75 -24.62 20.11
N TYR A 450 -0.63 -23.85 19.01
CA TYR A 450 -1.42 -22.64 18.78
C TYR A 450 -2.93 -22.89 18.78
N LEU A 451 -3.39 -23.98 18.17
CA LEU A 451 -4.82 -24.33 18.12
C LEU A 451 -5.31 -24.88 19.47
N GLN A 452 -4.49 -25.69 20.17
CA GLN A 452 -4.83 -26.27 21.46
C GLN A 452 -4.87 -25.21 22.58
N GLU A 453 -3.89 -24.30 22.62
CA GLU A 453 -3.82 -23.22 23.63
C GLU A 453 -4.88 -22.12 23.44
N SER A 454 -5.65 -22.18 22.35
CA SER A 454 -6.72 -21.22 22.03
C SER A 454 -8.13 -21.77 22.34
N ASP A 455 -8.22 -22.85 23.14
CA ASP A 455 -9.46 -23.56 23.50
C ASP A 455 -10.33 -23.90 22.26
N THR A 456 -9.69 -24.40 21.20
CA THR A 456 -10.39 -24.74 19.94
C THR A 456 -10.71 -26.23 19.84
N ASN A 457 -11.69 -26.57 18.99
CA ASN A 457 -12.01 -27.96 18.63
C ASN A 457 -11.22 -28.45 17.39
N PHE A 458 -10.13 -27.76 17.00
CA PHE A 458 -9.33 -28.18 15.86
C PHE A 458 -8.40 -29.35 16.22
N LYS A 459 -8.31 -30.32 15.31
CA LYS A 459 -7.40 -31.44 15.39
C LYS A 459 -6.53 -31.51 14.14
N VAL A 460 -5.23 -31.44 14.33
CA VAL A 460 -4.27 -31.55 13.23
C VAL A 460 -3.71 -32.97 13.16
N ILE A 461 -3.83 -33.61 12.00
CA ILE A 461 -3.26 -34.91 11.71
C ILE A 461 -2.08 -34.71 10.76
N ASN A 462 -0.86 -34.94 11.25
CA ASN A 462 0.35 -34.82 10.44
C ASN A 462 0.73 -36.16 9.80
N LEU A 463 0.49 -36.28 8.50
CA LEU A 463 0.87 -37.44 7.69
C LEU A 463 2.21 -37.27 6.98
N ALA A 464 2.89 -36.13 7.13
CA ALA A 464 4.15 -35.86 6.46
C ALA A 464 5.26 -36.90 6.77
N LYS A 465 6.18 -37.07 5.82
CA LYS A 465 7.33 -37.98 5.95
C LYS A 465 8.50 -37.53 5.07
N GLY A 466 9.67 -37.39 5.68
CA GLY A 466 10.92 -37.03 5.02
C GLY A 466 11.23 -37.94 3.85
N GLY A 467 11.66 -37.32 2.75
CA GLY A 467 11.91 -37.98 1.47
C GLY A 467 10.72 -37.94 0.51
N PHE A 468 9.50 -37.73 1.00
CA PHE A 468 8.32 -37.70 0.13
C PHE A 468 8.38 -36.61 -0.94
N THR A 469 7.79 -36.95 -2.07
CA THR A 469 7.61 -36.17 -3.28
C THR A 469 6.12 -36.08 -3.65
N THR A 470 5.79 -35.35 -4.72
CA THR A 470 4.40 -35.31 -5.23
C THR A 470 3.83 -36.69 -5.58
N ALA A 471 4.67 -37.64 -6.03
CA ALA A 471 4.25 -38.99 -6.38
C ALA A 471 3.79 -39.80 -5.16
N ASP A 472 4.45 -39.63 -4.01
CA ASP A 472 4.10 -40.34 -2.78
C ASP A 472 2.71 -39.93 -2.24
N LEU A 473 2.26 -38.72 -2.58
CA LEU A 473 0.97 -38.20 -2.14
C LEU A 473 -0.20 -38.59 -3.04
N LEU A 474 0.04 -39.21 -4.20
CA LEU A 474 -1.00 -39.69 -5.12
C LEU A 474 -1.96 -40.68 -4.44
N PRO A 475 -3.21 -40.84 -4.90
CA PRO A 475 -4.18 -41.78 -4.33
C PRO A 475 -3.67 -43.22 -4.20
N ASP A 476 -2.81 -43.64 -5.13
CA ASP A 476 -2.13 -44.94 -5.19
C ASP A 476 -0.64 -44.86 -4.77
N GLY A 477 -0.21 -43.72 -4.23
CA GLY A 477 1.11 -43.50 -3.66
C GLY A 477 1.32 -44.21 -2.32
N HIS A 478 1.95 -43.55 -1.34
CA HIS A 478 2.27 -44.19 -0.08
C HIS A 478 1.01 -44.63 0.68
N PRO A 479 0.85 -45.93 1.05
CA PRO A 479 -0.43 -46.49 1.52
C PRO A 479 -0.99 -45.83 2.77
N ASP A 480 -0.11 -45.40 3.69
CA ASP A 480 -0.52 -44.83 4.98
C ASP A 480 -0.39 -43.31 5.08
N LYS A 481 0.04 -42.62 4.01
CA LYS A 481 0.46 -41.20 4.09
C LYS A 481 0.23 -40.41 2.81
N ASN A 482 -0.76 -40.83 2.01
CA ASN A 482 -1.15 -40.16 0.77
C ASN A 482 -2.51 -39.45 0.90
N ILE A 483 -3.00 -38.88 -0.20
CA ILE A 483 -4.28 -38.16 -0.23
C ILE A 483 -5.47 -39.07 0.12
N SER A 484 -5.48 -40.34 -0.32
CA SER A 484 -6.55 -41.27 0.05
C SER A 484 -6.60 -41.52 1.55
N LYS A 485 -5.44 -41.65 2.20
CA LYS A 485 -5.37 -41.76 3.65
C LYS A 485 -5.80 -40.47 4.34
N ALA A 486 -5.40 -39.29 3.83
CA ALA A 486 -5.85 -38.01 4.35
C ALA A 486 -7.38 -37.89 4.34
N LEU A 487 -8.01 -38.23 3.22
CA LEU A 487 -9.47 -38.18 3.07
C LEU A 487 -10.19 -39.19 3.98
N SER A 488 -9.56 -40.29 4.37
CA SER A 488 -10.15 -41.25 5.33
C SER A 488 -10.41 -40.67 6.73
N TYR A 489 -9.81 -39.52 7.05
CA TYR A 489 -10.06 -38.79 8.29
C TYR A 489 -11.18 -37.75 8.19
N ASN A 490 -11.87 -37.66 7.05
CA ASN A 490 -12.91 -36.66 6.76
C ASN A 490 -12.46 -35.22 7.08
N PRO A 491 -11.34 -34.74 6.51
CA PRO A 491 -10.82 -33.42 6.85
C PRO A 491 -11.72 -32.29 6.36
N GLU A 492 -11.81 -31.22 7.15
CA GLU A 492 -12.35 -29.93 6.74
C GLU A 492 -11.31 -29.05 6.05
N ALA A 493 -10.02 -29.35 6.21
CA ALA A 493 -8.94 -28.65 5.51
C ALA A 493 -7.73 -29.56 5.29
N ILE A 494 -7.01 -29.33 4.20
CA ILE A 494 -5.75 -30.04 3.89
C ILE A 494 -4.64 -29.01 3.66
N ILE A 495 -3.44 -29.30 4.17
CA ILE A 495 -2.22 -28.56 3.85
C ILE A 495 -1.23 -29.52 3.19
N ILE A 496 -0.72 -29.18 2.02
CA ILE A 496 0.32 -29.94 1.31
C ILE A 496 1.63 -29.15 1.37
N ASN A 497 2.60 -29.65 2.13
CA ASN A 497 3.93 -29.06 2.27
C ASN A 497 5.02 -29.98 1.68
N LEU A 498 5.30 -29.81 0.40
CA LEU A 498 6.38 -30.51 -0.31
C LEU A 498 7.56 -29.56 -0.56
N PRO A 499 8.72 -29.78 0.09
CA PRO A 499 9.83 -28.83 0.09
C PRO A 499 10.66 -28.89 -1.21
N SER A 500 11.49 -29.91 -1.41
CA SER A 500 12.48 -29.89 -2.52
C SER A 500 12.81 -31.26 -3.12
N ASN A 501 12.15 -32.34 -2.68
CA ASN A 501 12.57 -33.69 -3.03
C ASN A 501 12.26 -34.07 -4.48
N ASP A 502 11.17 -33.58 -5.07
CA ASP A 502 10.92 -33.75 -6.51
C ASP A 502 12.09 -33.20 -7.35
N ALA A 503 12.60 -32.01 -7.01
CA ALA A 503 13.78 -31.45 -7.63
C ALA A 503 15.06 -32.24 -7.31
N ALA A 504 15.17 -32.81 -6.10
CA ALA A 504 16.27 -33.70 -5.73
C ALA A 504 16.35 -34.94 -6.63
N GLU A 505 15.19 -35.48 -7.00
CA GLU A 505 15.02 -36.62 -7.91
C GLU A 505 15.08 -36.22 -9.39
N GLY A 506 15.15 -34.92 -9.70
CA GLY A 506 15.19 -34.42 -11.06
C GLY A 506 13.84 -34.41 -11.78
N ARG A 507 12.73 -34.55 -11.05
CA ARG A 507 11.36 -34.49 -11.58
C ARG A 507 11.04 -33.06 -12.01
N ASN A 508 10.68 -32.86 -13.27
CA ASN A 508 10.43 -31.52 -13.80
C ASN A 508 9.09 -30.95 -13.33
N THR A 509 8.89 -29.66 -13.53
CA THR A 509 7.69 -28.93 -13.07
C THR A 509 6.37 -29.47 -13.65
N PRO A 510 6.25 -29.75 -14.97
CA PRO A 510 5.05 -30.38 -15.52
C PRO A 510 4.65 -31.70 -14.85
N GLU A 511 5.61 -32.59 -14.59
CA GLU A 511 5.36 -33.86 -13.90
C GLU A 511 4.83 -33.65 -12.47
N GLN A 512 5.39 -32.67 -11.74
CA GLN A 512 4.92 -32.31 -10.40
C GLN A 512 3.48 -31.77 -10.44
N LEU A 513 3.17 -30.89 -11.39
CA LEU A 513 1.82 -30.33 -11.55
C LEU A 513 0.79 -31.39 -11.95
N GLU A 514 1.17 -32.37 -12.79
CA GLU A 514 0.30 -33.49 -13.14
C GLU A 514 -0.05 -34.34 -11.90
N ASN A 515 0.93 -34.54 -11.00
CA ASN A 515 0.66 -35.23 -9.74
C ASN A 515 -0.26 -34.42 -8.83
N TYR A 516 -0.05 -33.10 -8.71
CA TYR A 516 -0.99 -32.23 -8.01
C TYR A 516 -2.40 -32.34 -8.61
N GLN A 517 -2.56 -32.25 -9.94
CA GLN A 517 -3.86 -32.42 -10.58
C GLN A 517 -4.56 -33.73 -10.19
N LYS A 518 -3.83 -34.85 -10.18
CA LYS A 518 -4.38 -36.15 -9.75
C LYS A 518 -4.78 -36.15 -8.28
N ILE A 519 -3.99 -35.52 -7.41
CA ILE A 519 -4.31 -35.34 -5.99
C ILE A 519 -5.61 -34.53 -5.85
N PHE A 520 -5.69 -33.35 -6.46
CA PHE A 520 -6.87 -32.49 -6.38
C PHE A 520 -8.12 -33.16 -6.96
N ASN A 521 -8.01 -33.87 -8.09
CA ASN A 521 -9.13 -34.60 -8.70
C ASN A 521 -9.67 -35.74 -7.81
N SER A 522 -8.90 -36.21 -6.83
CA SER A 522 -9.35 -37.24 -5.88
C SER A 522 -10.19 -36.68 -4.72
N ILE A 523 -10.21 -35.37 -4.55
CA ILE A 523 -10.92 -34.66 -3.48
C ILE A 523 -12.32 -34.31 -3.99
N LYS A 524 -13.34 -35.02 -3.50
CA LYS A 524 -14.73 -34.91 -4.01
C LYS A 524 -15.62 -33.91 -3.29
N ASN A 525 -15.23 -33.53 -2.08
CA ASN A 525 -15.92 -32.53 -1.26
C ASN A 525 -15.13 -31.22 -1.38
N GLU A 526 -15.78 -30.06 -1.30
CA GLU A 526 -15.17 -28.71 -1.37
C GLU A 526 -14.24 -28.42 -0.17
N ILE A 527 -13.27 -29.29 0.08
CA ILE A 527 -12.30 -29.20 1.15
C ILE A 527 -11.21 -28.23 0.68
N PRO A 528 -11.02 -27.09 1.34
CA PRO A 528 -9.94 -26.18 1.00
C PRO A 528 -8.58 -26.86 1.19
N VAL A 529 -7.71 -26.69 0.19
CA VAL A 529 -6.36 -27.27 0.18
C VAL A 529 -5.34 -26.16 0.02
N TRP A 530 -4.53 -25.95 1.05
CA TRP A 530 -3.37 -25.05 0.95
C TRP A 530 -2.14 -25.79 0.44
N VAL A 531 -1.41 -25.17 -0.47
CA VAL A 531 -0.18 -25.73 -1.05
C VAL A 531 0.98 -24.79 -0.76
N THR A 532 2.08 -25.33 -0.23
CA THR A 532 3.30 -24.53 -0.08
C THR A 532 4.04 -24.41 -1.40
N THR A 533 4.73 -23.28 -1.63
CA THR A 533 5.82 -23.31 -2.61
C THR A 533 6.90 -24.30 -2.15
N PRO A 534 7.78 -24.75 -3.06
CA PRO A 534 9.05 -25.35 -2.66
C PRO A 534 9.83 -24.45 -1.70
N GLN A 535 10.69 -25.06 -0.89
CA GLN A 535 11.69 -24.33 -0.10
C GLN A 535 13.05 -24.32 -0.83
N PRO A 536 13.90 -23.31 -0.63
CA PRO A 536 15.22 -23.30 -1.23
C PRO A 536 16.11 -24.37 -0.58
N ARG A 537 16.66 -25.25 -1.42
CA ARG A 537 17.73 -26.19 -1.07
C ARG A 537 19.00 -25.90 -1.86
N ASN A 538 20.15 -26.14 -1.23
CA ASN A 538 21.47 -25.96 -1.84
C ASN A 538 21.78 -27.08 -2.82
N PHE A 539 21.26 -26.96 -4.03
CA PHE A 539 21.55 -27.86 -5.13
C PHE A 539 22.57 -27.29 -6.12
N GLU A 540 23.02 -28.17 -7.03
CA GLU A 540 23.55 -27.77 -8.31
C GLU A 540 22.50 -27.04 -9.18
N LYS A 541 22.98 -26.19 -10.09
CA LYS A 541 22.17 -25.23 -10.85
C LYS A 541 20.94 -25.84 -11.55
N ALA A 542 21.05 -27.05 -12.09
CA ALA A 542 19.94 -27.70 -12.78
C ALA A 542 18.74 -27.95 -11.86
N LYS A 543 18.97 -28.49 -10.65
CA LYS A 543 17.90 -28.75 -9.69
C LYS A 543 17.41 -27.48 -9.00
N VAL A 544 18.29 -26.47 -8.84
CA VAL A 544 17.86 -25.12 -8.41
C VAL A 544 16.84 -24.53 -9.39
N ASN A 545 17.05 -24.70 -10.70
CA ASN A 545 16.09 -24.24 -11.71
C ASN A 545 14.75 -24.97 -11.57
N ILE A 546 14.75 -26.30 -11.39
CA ILE A 546 13.50 -27.06 -11.16
C ILE A 546 12.72 -26.50 -9.96
N GLN A 547 13.38 -26.23 -8.83
CA GLN A 547 12.71 -25.61 -7.68
C GLN A 547 12.15 -24.23 -8.03
N LYS A 548 12.95 -23.39 -8.69
CA LYS A 548 12.55 -22.03 -9.03
C LYS A 548 11.37 -22.01 -10.00
N ASP A 549 11.37 -22.91 -10.97
CA ASP A 549 10.28 -23.10 -11.93
C ASP A 549 9.03 -23.61 -11.22
N MET A 550 9.16 -24.53 -10.26
CA MET A 550 8.03 -25.01 -9.47
C MET A 550 7.48 -23.93 -8.52
N VAL A 551 8.32 -23.04 -7.98
CA VAL A 551 7.85 -21.85 -7.23
C VAL A 551 7.01 -20.95 -8.13
N ASP A 552 7.49 -20.63 -9.33
CA ASP A 552 6.74 -19.81 -10.29
C ASP A 552 5.45 -20.50 -10.73
N ALA A 553 5.49 -21.82 -10.95
CA ALA A 553 4.32 -22.62 -11.28
C ALA A 553 3.30 -22.69 -10.16
N THR A 554 3.73 -22.79 -8.90
CA THR A 554 2.82 -22.76 -7.74
C THR A 554 1.99 -21.48 -7.76
N TYR A 555 2.64 -20.32 -7.98
CA TYR A 555 1.97 -19.04 -8.10
C TYR A 555 1.12 -18.84 -9.35
N ALA A 556 1.41 -19.59 -10.42
CA ALA A 556 0.64 -19.53 -11.66
C ALA A 556 -0.57 -20.48 -11.65
N TYR A 557 -0.49 -21.59 -10.92
CA TYR A 557 -1.44 -22.69 -10.99
C TYR A 557 -2.47 -22.69 -9.85
N PHE A 558 -2.09 -22.25 -8.66
CA PHE A 558 -2.98 -22.21 -7.50
C PHE A 558 -3.47 -20.79 -7.22
N ASP A 559 -4.69 -20.67 -6.69
CA ASP A 559 -5.23 -19.40 -6.25
C ASP A 559 -4.42 -18.85 -5.07
N LYS A 560 -4.14 -17.55 -5.09
CA LYS A 560 -3.21 -16.90 -4.14
C LYS A 560 -3.56 -17.10 -2.67
N GLU A 561 -4.84 -17.19 -2.35
CA GLU A 561 -5.32 -17.38 -0.97
C GLU A 561 -5.04 -18.78 -0.42
N PHE A 562 -4.78 -19.75 -1.29
CA PHE A 562 -4.43 -21.13 -0.95
C PHE A 562 -2.93 -21.43 -1.07
N ILE A 563 -2.09 -20.41 -1.32
CA ILE A 563 -0.64 -20.58 -1.38
C ILE A 563 -0.01 -20.16 -0.05
N ILE A 564 0.94 -20.96 0.41
CA ILE A 564 1.82 -20.62 1.55
C ILE A 564 3.26 -20.50 1.03
N ASP A 565 3.83 -19.30 1.10
CA ASP A 565 5.17 -19.05 0.56
C ASP A 565 6.25 -19.65 1.49
N LEU A 566 7.07 -20.57 0.98
CA LEU A 566 8.26 -21.13 1.65
C LEU A 566 9.55 -20.79 0.89
N TRP A 567 9.52 -19.83 -0.03
CA TRP A 567 10.64 -19.39 -0.84
C TRP A 567 11.09 -17.97 -0.46
N THR A 568 10.15 -17.03 -0.42
CA THR A 568 10.40 -15.63 -0.10
C THR A 568 10.95 -15.52 1.30
N CYS A 569 11.95 -14.66 1.46
CA CYS A 569 12.78 -14.48 2.65
C CYS A 569 13.81 -15.60 2.89
N PHE A 570 13.55 -16.86 2.53
CA PHE A 570 14.48 -17.98 2.77
C PHE A 570 15.52 -18.16 1.66
N ALA A 571 15.21 -17.74 0.43
CA ALA A 571 16.12 -17.88 -0.71
C ALA A 571 17.08 -16.69 -0.87
N THR A 572 18.33 -16.98 -1.23
CA THR A 572 19.34 -16.00 -1.71
C THR A 572 19.04 -15.58 -3.16
N GLU A 573 19.75 -14.57 -3.65
CA GLU A 573 19.67 -14.17 -5.08
C GLU A 573 20.09 -15.29 -6.05
N LYS A 574 20.85 -16.28 -5.56
CA LYS A 574 21.25 -17.48 -6.30
C LYS A 574 20.27 -18.64 -6.12
N ASN A 575 19.10 -18.42 -5.52
CA ASN A 575 18.08 -19.44 -5.25
C ASN A 575 18.56 -20.59 -4.34
N LEU A 576 19.59 -20.31 -3.54
CA LEU A 576 20.10 -21.19 -2.48
C LEU A 576 19.50 -20.79 -1.13
N ILE A 577 19.56 -21.64 -0.12
CA ILE A 577 19.11 -21.30 1.24
C ILE A 577 19.97 -20.16 1.80
N LYS A 578 19.34 -19.18 2.45
CA LYS A 578 20.07 -18.16 3.20
C LYS A 578 20.64 -18.77 4.46
N LYS A 579 21.89 -18.42 4.76
CA LYS A 579 22.63 -18.91 5.93
C LYS A 579 21.87 -18.71 7.25
N ASP A 580 21.14 -17.60 7.39
CA ASP A 580 20.38 -17.28 8.61
C ASP A 580 19.20 -18.24 8.85
N TYR A 581 18.77 -18.98 7.82
CA TYR A 581 17.62 -19.89 7.86
C TYR A 581 18.01 -21.35 7.60
N ASP A 582 19.29 -21.63 7.34
CA ASP A 582 19.83 -22.97 7.15
C ASP A 582 19.98 -23.68 8.50
N SER A 583 19.55 -24.94 8.61
CA SER A 583 19.87 -25.79 9.76
C SER A 583 21.33 -26.24 9.79
N GLY A 584 22.10 -25.91 8.75
CA GLY A 584 23.53 -26.18 8.61
C GLY A 584 23.85 -27.33 7.67
N ASP A 585 22.85 -27.95 7.05
CA ASP A 585 23.02 -29.06 6.10
C ASP A 585 22.75 -28.64 4.65
N GLY A 586 22.31 -27.39 4.41
CA GLY A 586 21.97 -26.88 3.09
C GLY A 586 20.68 -27.49 2.51
N ILE A 587 19.90 -28.21 3.32
CA ILE A 587 18.68 -28.92 2.92
C ILE A 587 17.50 -28.40 3.70
N HIS A 588 17.61 -28.37 5.02
CA HIS A 588 16.50 -28.09 5.92
C HIS A 588 16.57 -26.66 6.48
N LEU A 589 15.40 -26.20 6.90
CA LEU A 589 15.20 -24.90 7.49
C LEU A 589 15.36 -25.01 9.02
N ASN A 590 15.96 -24.01 9.64
CA ASN A 590 16.22 -24.01 11.09
C ASN A 590 15.00 -23.57 11.93
N ASP A 591 15.21 -23.45 13.25
CA ASP A 591 14.17 -23.02 14.21
C ASP A 591 13.47 -21.71 13.80
N GLU A 592 14.24 -20.71 13.36
CA GLU A 592 13.70 -19.39 13.00
C GLU A 592 12.86 -19.46 11.72
N ALA A 593 13.31 -20.22 10.73
CA ALA A 593 12.54 -20.43 9.52
C ALA A 593 11.25 -21.22 9.78
N HIS A 594 11.27 -22.24 10.64
CA HIS A 594 10.06 -22.97 11.02
C HIS A 594 9.07 -22.12 11.83
N LYS A 595 9.56 -21.18 12.66
CA LYS A 595 8.72 -20.15 13.28
C LYS A 595 8.01 -19.32 12.20
N LEU A 596 8.76 -18.77 11.24
CA LEU A 596 8.19 -17.98 10.13
C LEU A 596 7.22 -18.78 9.23
N ILE A 597 7.44 -20.08 9.05
CA ILE A 597 6.48 -20.93 8.32
C ILE A 597 5.19 -21.11 9.11
N PHE A 598 5.28 -21.42 10.41
CA PHE A 598 4.10 -21.54 11.29
C PHE A 598 3.24 -20.27 11.22
N GLU A 599 3.92 -19.14 11.32
CA GLU A 599 3.35 -17.81 11.23
C GLU A 599 2.57 -17.57 9.91
N ARG A 600 3.17 -17.94 8.77
CA ARG A 600 2.51 -17.89 7.46
C ARG A 600 1.31 -18.83 7.38
N VAL A 601 1.42 -20.05 7.93
CA VAL A 601 0.31 -21.02 7.96
C VAL A 601 -0.89 -20.46 8.72
N VAL A 602 -0.68 -19.92 9.92
CA VAL A 602 -1.76 -19.30 10.72
C VAL A 602 -2.43 -18.16 9.95
N LEU A 603 -1.64 -17.33 9.29
CA LEU A 603 -2.16 -16.20 8.51
C LEU A 603 -2.98 -16.67 7.30
N SER A 604 -2.44 -17.59 6.50
CA SER A 604 -3.11 -18.13 5.31
C SER A 604 -4.43 -18.84 5.64
N LEU A 605 -4.48 -19.52 6.79
CA LEU A 605 -5.68 -20.23 7.23
C LEU A 605 -6.61 -19.34 8.08
N SER A 606 -6.29 -18.06 8.31
CA SER A 606 -6.98 -17.24 9.32
C SER A 606 -8.49 -17.07 9.07
N ASN A 607 -8.95 -17.06 7.81
CA ASN A 607 -10.38 -17.02 7.50
C ASN A 607 -11.08 -18.33 7.84
N PHE A 608 -10.45 -19.47 7.50
CA PHE A 608 -10.95 -20.80 7.84
C PHE A 608 -10.99 -21.01 9.36
N LEU A 609 -9.93 -20.63 10.06
CA LEU A 609 -9.83 -20.74 11.51
C LEU A 609 -10.84 -19.84 12.25
N LYS A 610 -11.36 -18.79 11.61
CA LYS A 610 -12.40 -17.91 12.17
C LYS A 610 -13.82 -18.42 12.00
N GLN A 611 -14.04 -19.34 11.06
CA GLN A 611 -15.36 -19.86 10.71
C GLN A 611 -15.67 -21.20 11.38
N GLY A 612 -14.63 -21.98 11.72
CA GLY A 612 -14.75 -23.20 12.50
C GLY A 612 -14.95 -22.92 13.99
#